data_AF-A0A1H3EHZ3-F1
#
_entry.id   AF-A0A1H3EHZ3-F1
#
_cell.length_a   1.000
_cell.length_b   1.000
_cell.length_c   1.000
_cell.angle_alpha   90.00
_cell.angle_beta   90.00
_cell.angle_gamma   90.00
#
_symmetry.space_group_name_H-M   'P 1'
#
loop_
_entity.id
_entity.type
_entity.pdbx_description
1 polymer ?
#
loop_
_entity_poly.entity_id
_entity_poly.type
_entity_poly.pdbx_seq_one_letter_code
_entity_poly.pdbx_strand_id
1 'polypeptide(L)'
;MDVTTVNDRHLYRATVVLRDAHDPTGQVELPGLVVRFGPPGWLTVVHGVAGTGVIALYPTDRVLEVSDLGEAGPSAHGPAGD
;
A
#
# COMPACT_ATOMS: atom_id res chain seq x y z
N MET A 1 18.61 -8.45 12.38
CA MET A 1 18.22 -8.14 10.99
C MET A 1 17.61 -6.76 11.05
N ASP A 2 18.34 -5.77 10.55
CA ASP A 2 18.05 -4.35 10.67
C ASP A 2 16.96 -3.98 9.65
N VAL A 3 15.75 -3.63 10.13
CA VAL A 3 14.68 -3.07 9.29
C VAL A 3 14.96 -1.58 9.07
N THR A 4 16.12 -1.28 8.48
CA THR A 4 16.47 0.10 8.14
C THR A 4 15.55 0.59 7.03
N THR A 5 14.68 1.53 7.38
CA THR A 5 14.37 2.68 6.54
C THR A 5 13.86 2.33 5.15
N VAL A 6 12.73 1.61 5.07
CA VAL A 6 11.83 1.86 3.94
C VAL A 6 11.32 3.28 4.15
N ASN A 7 11.91 4.18 3.39
CA ASN A 7 11.75 5.62 3.48
C ASN A 7 10.25 5.96 3.58
N ASP A 8 9.80 6.48 4.72
CA ASP A 8 8.37 6.77 5.09
C ASP A 8 7.63 7.65 4.06
N ARG A 9 8.36 8.15 3.05
CA ARG A 9 7.88 9.04 2.02
C ARG A 9 7.53 8.36 0.68
N HIS A 10 7.93 7.11 0.46
CA HIS A 10 7.70 6.44 -0.83
C HIS A 10 6.35 5.71 -0.83
N LEU A 11 5.52 6.07 -1.79
CA LEU A 11 4.30 5.36 -2.11
C LEU A 11 4.66 4.22 -3.06
N TYR A 12 4.10 3.04 -2.81
CA TYR A 12 4.25 1.89 -3.68
C TYR A 12 2.90 1.49 -4.22
N ARG A 13 2.85 0.99 -5.45
CA ARG A 13 1.69 0.28 -5.96
C ARG A 13 1.92 -1.20 -5.72
N ALA A 14 0.95 -1.87 -5.12
CA ALA A 14 1.05 -3.29 -4.81
C ALA A 14 -0.31 -3.96 -4.88
N THR A 15 -0.28 -5.28 -4.98
CA THR A 15 -1.40 -6.13 -4.66
C THR A 15 -1.31 -6.52 -3.19
N VAL A 16 -2.36 -6.20 -2.43
CA VAL A 16 -2.44 -6.50 -1.00
C VAL A 16 -3.47 -7.59 -0.78
N VAL A 17 -3.05 -8.67 -0.13
CA VAL A 17 -3.95 -9.72 0.34
C VAL A 17 -4.17 -9.52 1.83
N LEU A 18 -5.41 -9.25 2.21
CA LEU A 18 -5.82 -9.06 3.60
C LEU A 18 -6.63 -10.25 4.08
N ARG A 19 -6.49 -10.60 5.36
CA ARG A 19 -7.43 -11.53 6.02
C ARG A 19 -8.77 -10.84 6.22
N ASP A 20 -9.85 -11.53 5.86
CA ASP A 20 -11.19 -11.02 6.04
C ASP A 20 -11.53 -10.87 7.54
N ALA A 21 -12.19 -9.77 7.89
CA ALA A 21 -12.50 -9.47 9.29
C ALA A 21 -13.73 -10.25 9.80
N HIS A 22 -14.61 -10.67 8.90
CA HIS A 22 -15.81 -11.44 9.20
C HIS A 22 -15.58 -12.95 9.06
N ASP A 23 -14.62 -13.36 8.22
CA ASP A 23 -14.23 -14.75 8.05
C ASP A 23 -12.71 -14.96 8.26
N PRO A 24 -12.27 -15.63 9.34
CA PRO A 24 -10.85 -15.81 9.64
C PRO A 24 -10.12 -16.76 8.66
N THR A 25 -10.86 -17.51 7.83
CA THR A 25 -10.32 -18.34 6.75
C THR A 25 -10.35 -17.63 5.39
N GLY A 26 -11.11 -16.54 5.30
CA GLY A 26 -11.29 -15.71 4.13
C GLY A 26 -10.13 -14.75 3.94
N GLN A 27 -9.85 -14.49 2.67
CA GLN A 27 -8.87 -13.49 2.25
C GLN A 27 -9.48 -12.59 1.18
N VAL A 28 -9.11 -11.32 1.22
CA VAL A 28 -9.54 -10.29 0.30
C VAL A 28 -8.30 -9.81 -0.44
N GLU A 29 -8.24 -10.13 -1.73
CA GLU A 29 -7.20 -9.63 -2.62
C GLU A 29 -7.61 -8.28 -3.19
N LEU A 30 -6.72 -7.30 -3.03
CA LEU A 30 -6.93 -5.93 -3.47
C LEU A 30 -5.76 -5.53 -4.38
N PRO A 31 -5.88 -5.75 -5.70
CA PRO A 31 -4.82 -5.46 -6.64
C PRO A 31 -4.69 -3.98 -6.96
N GLY A 32 -3.45 -3.53 -7.21
CA GLY A 32 -3.16 -2.20 -7.74
C GLY A 32 -3.41 -1.04 -6.77
N LEU A 33 -3.41 -1.33 -5.47
CA LEU A 33 -3.54 -0.35 -4.40
C LEU A 33 -2.25 0.43 -4.20
N VAL A 34 -2.39 1.67 -3.76
CA VAL A 34 -1.23 2.44 -3.29
C VAL A 34 -1.03 2.14 -1.80
N VAL A 35 0.14 1.61 -1.47
CA VAL A 35 0.53 1.25 -0.11
C VAL A 35 1.72 2.07 0.36
N ARG A 36 1.77 2.30 1.66
CA ARG A 36 2.90 2.91 2.36
C ARG A 36 3.18 2.11 3.63
N PHE A 37 4.43 1.71 3.77
CA PHE A 37 4.90 1.10 5.01
C PHE A 37 4.92 2.18 6.09
N GLY A 38 4.02 2.06 7.06
CA GLY A 38 3.86 3.03 8.13
C GLY A 38 4.72 2.69 9.34
N PRO A 39 4.30 3.11 10.54
CA PRO A 39 4.94 2.69 11.78
C PRO A 39 5.04 1.16 11.89
N PRO A 40 5.96 0.63 12.70
CA PRO A 40 6.12 -0.80 12.90
C PRO A 40 4.77 -1.46 13.26
N GLY A 41 4.39 -2.49 12.51
CA GLY A 41 3.14 -3.20 12.70
C GLY A 41 1.94 -2.66 11.91
N TRP A 42 2.12 -1.63 11.07
CA TRP A 42 1.03 -1.01 10.30
C TRP A 42 1.37 -0.83 8.83
N LEU A 43 0.41 -1.20 7.98
CA LEU A 43 0.39 -0.92 6.54
C LEU A 43 -0.67 0.14 6.26
N THR A 44 -0.24 1.27 5.69
CA THR A 44 -1.18 2.28 5.21
C THR A 44 -1.56 1.93 3.77
N VAL A 45 -2.84 1.86 3.48
CA VAL A 45 -3.40 1.54 2.17
C VAL A 45 -4.30 2.68 1.75
N VAL A 46 -4.08 3.21 0.54
CA VAL A 46 -4.91 4.26 -0.04
C VAL A 46 -5.84 3.60 -1.06
N HIS A 47 -7.13 3.60 -0.74
CA HIS A 47 -8.20 3.18 -1.62
C HIS A 47 -8.70 4.39 -2.40
N GLY A 48 -8.51 4.44 -3.71
CA GLY A 48 -8.98 5.59 -4.48
C GLY A 48 -9.09 5.32 -5.97
N VAL A 49 -10.30 5.49 -6.49
CA VAL A 49 -10.56 5.84 -7.89
C VAL A 49 -10.68 7.36 -7.95
N ALA A 50 -9.89 7.99 -8.83
CA ALA A 50 -9.95 9.39 -9.27
C ALA A 50 -10.76 10.37 -8.37
N GLY A 51 -10.13 10.91 -7.32
CA GLY A 51 -10.59 12.15 -6.66
C GLY A 51 -11.03 12.05 -5.20
N THR A 52 -11.41 10.87 -4.70
CA THR A 52 -11.74 10.65 -3.27
C THR A 52 -11.00 9.43 -2.75
N GLY A 53 -9.73 9.62 -2.37
CA GLY A 53 -8.91 8.58 -1.76
C GLY A 53 -9.24 8.41 -0.28
N VAL A 54 -9.71 7.24 0.12
CA VAL A 54 -9.82 6.83 1.52
C VAL A 54 -8.49 6.23 1.94
N ILE A 55 -7.89 6.78 3.00
CA ILE A 55 -6.68 6.22 3.61
C ILE A 55 -7.12 5.28 4.74
N ALA A 56 -6.79 4.00 4.61
CA ALA A 56 -7.03 2.98 5.61
C ALA A 56 -5.69 2.51 6.21
N LEU A 57 -5.69 2.22 7.52
CA LEU A 57 -4.54 1.62 8.19
C LEU A 57 -4.91 0.19 8.56
N TYR A 58 -4.09 -0.76 8.09
CA TYR A 58 -4.23 -2.17 8.39
C TYR A 58 -3.09 -2.62 9.29
N PRO A 59 -3.37 -3.30 10.42
CA PRO A 59 -2.31 -3.93 11.20
C PRO A 59 -1.68 -5.05 10.37
N THR A 60 -0.37 -5.26 10.49
CA THR A 60 0.34 -6.29 9.73
C THR A 60 -0.16 -7.70 10.01
N ASP A 61 -0.76 -7.97 11.17
CA ASP A 61 -1.42 -9.25 11.49
C ASP A 61 -2.60 -9.59 10.56
N ARG A 62 -3.18 -8.58 9.91
CA ARG A 62 -4.22 -8.77 8.89
C ARG A 62 -3.68 -8.84 7.48
N VAL A 63 -2.42 -8.44 7.26
CA VAL A 63 -1.80 -8.48 5.95
C VAL A 63 -1.21 -9.86 5.75
N LEU A 64 -1.78 -10.63 4.84
CA LEU A 64 -1.30 -11.97 4.52
C LEU A 64 -0.15 -11.91 3.53
N GLU A 65 -0.27 -11.04 2.52
CA GLU A 65 0.74 -10.89 1.48
C GLU A 65 0.72 -9.47 0.89
N VAL A 66 1.89 -8.96 0.53
CA VAL A 66 2.05 -7.78 -0.33
C VAL A 66 2.95 -8.16 -1.49
N SER A 67 2.39 -8.17 -2.69
CA SER A 67 3.03 -8.63 -3.92
C SER A 67 2.96 -7.56 -5.02
N ASP A 68 3.72 -7.74 -6.09
CA ASP A 68 3.76 -6.82 -7.24
C ASP A 68 4.12 -5.36 -6.83
N LEU A 69 5.12 -5.22 -5.96
CA LEU A 69 5.55 -3.92 -5.43
C LEU A 69 6.25 -3.09 -6.52
N GLY A 70 5.51 -2.18 -7.14
CA GLY A 70 6.04 -1.13 -8.01
C GLY A 70 6.16 0.20 -7.26
N GLU A 71 7.13 1.05 -7.61
CA GLU A 71 7.16 2.41 -7.07
C GLU A 71 5.99 3.23 -7.65
N ALA A 72 5.08 3.69 -6.79
CA ALA A 72 4.08 4.68 -7.17
C ALA A 72 4.74 6.06 -7.06
N GLY A 73 5.67 6.33 -7.98
CA GLY A 73 6.30 7.65 -8.06
C GLY A 73 5.22 8.72 -8.29
N PRO A 74 5.48 9.99 -7.95
CA PRO A 74 4.77 11.06 -8.64
C PRO A 74 4.95 10.76 -10.13
N SER A 75 3.87 10.58 -10.89
CA SER A 75 3.98 10.63 -12.35
C SER A 75 4.83 11.86 -12.62
N ALA A 76 6.03 11.65 -13.15
CA ALA A 76 6.97 12.71 -13.41
C ALA A 76 6.16 13.82 -14.07
N HIS A 77 6.11 14.96 -13.39
CA HIS A 77 5.70 16.21 -13.97
C HIS A 77 6.20 16.19 -15.42
N GLY A 78 5.26 16.25 -16.38
CA GLY A 78 5.59 16.17 -17.80
C GLY A 78 6.76 17.10 -18.12
N PRO A 79 7.59 16.79 -19.14
CA PRO A 79 8.77 17.58 -19.41
C PRO A 79 8.38 19.06 -19.49
N ALA A 80 8.86 19.83 -18.51
CA ALA A 80 8.83 21.27 -18.53
C ALA A 80 10.02 21.73 -19.38
N GLY A 81 9.73 22.41 -20.49
CA GLY A 81 10.71 23.03 -21.41
C GLY A 81 11.22 22.04 -22.46
N ASP A 82 11.23 22.37 -23.76
CA ASP A 82 11.53 23.66 -24.40
C ASP A 82 10.39 24.21 -25.27
#